data_AF-A0A2U1VL22-F1
#
_entry.id   AF-A0A2U1VL22-F1
#
_cell.length_a   1.000
_cell.length_b   1.000
_cell.length_c   1.000
_cell.angle_alpha   90.00
_cell.angle_beta   90.00
_cell.angle_gamma   90.00
#
_symmetry.space_group_name_H-M   'P 1'
#
loop_
_entity.id
_entity.type
_entity.pdbx_description
1 polymer ?
#
loop_
_entity_poly.entity_id
_entity_poly.type
_entity_poly.pdbx_seq_one_letter_code
_entity_poly.pdbx_strand_id
1 'polypeptide(L)'
;MSVVAWAQRGIARYEPPDRPDLEAFQRGTFGEGALQLDHAHFHWAFEEVPSPDPEGVQFWLCKRNGAVVGQQAGIPFRLKVGERACRASWAIDLMVAPEWRLRGVGPALSETHSLSGEVAVGVGISDAAYKAYKRGGWLDLGGLATFVRLIDLAACVRASQHGGPLARVLAAAGAPVAAVAAAGFAGLARLRGARLQEVPAFDGRVDALWAAVAPHHAVIAERDRRFLSWRFDRCPAAGRFRRLYVLRGGELMGYVVLRADHWKGASVGVVLDYLARPGWEAAAFALAVSFARRERLAALLCRTLNATLDRPLRRMGFLCLRNGLHAPTRIMARPAPGAEDLAGMLSNPRNWFVTAADSDLSFKELGA
;
A
#
# COMPACT_ATOMS: atom_id res chain seq x y z
N MET A 1 -10.49 11.95 30.69
CA MET A 1 -9.27 11.12 30.83
C MET A 1 -8.10 12.07 30.97
N SER A 2 -7.36 12.00 32.08
CA SER A 2 -6.32 12.98 32.40
C SER A 2 -5.19 12.92 31.36
N VAL A 3 -4.87 14.08 30.77
CA VAL A 3 -3.83 14.26 29.75
C VAL A 3 -2.48 14.32 30.46
N VAL A 4 -1.99 13.15 30.87
CA VAL A 4 -0.60 12.96 31.32
C VAL A 4 0.31 13.24 30.13
N ALA A 5 1.22 14.21 30.28
CA ALA A 5 2.15 14.61 29.22
C ALA A 5 3.02 13.43 28.74
N TRP A 6 3.35 13.39 27.44
CA TRP A 6 4.16 12.38 26.75
C TRP A 6 5.39 11.89 27.55
N ALA A 7 6.16 12.84 28.13
CA ALA A 7 7.34 12.58 28.94
C ALA A 7 7.06 11.73 30.19
N GLN A 8 5.88 11.88 30.80
CA GLN A 8 5.48 11.11 32.00
C GLN A 8 5.10 9.66 31.66
N ARG A 9 4.90 9.33 30.38
CA ARG A 9 4.71 7.94 29.89
C ARG A 9 6.02 7.33 29.37
N GLY A 10 7.14 8.06 29.46
CA GLY A 10 8.44 7.68 28.90
C GLY A 10 8.41 7.42 27.40
N ILE A 11 7.54 8.12 26.67
CA ILE A 11 7.49 8.10 25.21
C ILE A 11 8.09 9.41 24.72
N ALA A 12 9.01 9.35 23.76
CA ALA A 12 9.62 10.50 23.12
C ALA A 12 9.75 10.28 21.61
N ARG A 13 9.85 11.35 20.82
CA ARG A 13 10.30 11.25 19.43
C ARG A 13 11.75 10.74 19.40
N TYR A 14 12.08 9.98 18.37
CA TYR A 14 13.43 9.53 18.09
C TYR A 14 14.33 10.74 17.81
N GLU A 15 15.50 10.73 18.44
CA GLU A 15 16.60 11.63 18.13
C GLU A 15 17.81 10.82 17.62
N PRO A 16 18.72 11.39 16.81
CA PRO A 16 19.87 10.65 16.27
C PRO A 16 20.72 9.88 17.32
N PRO A 17 20.93 10.38 18.55
CA PRO A 17 21.63 9.62 19.60
C PRO A 17 20.91 8.34 20.07
N ASP A 18 19.62 8.19 19.79
CA ASP A 18 18.84 7.00 20.17
C ASP A 18 19.11 5.79 19.26
N ARG A 19 19.80 6.01 18.13
CA ARG A 19 20.00 4.99 17.09
C ARG A 19 20.56 3.66 17.62
N PRO A 20 21.61 3.62 18.46
CA PRO A 20 22.15 2.35 18.96
C PRO A 20 21.14 1.54 19.78
N ASP A 21 20.37 2.21 20.65
CA ASP A 21 19.35 1.55 21.47
C ASP A 21 18.17 1.05 20.62
N LEU A 22 17.79 1.83 19.61
CA LEU A 22 16.75 1.46 18.64
C LEU A 22 17.15 0.22 17.85
N GLU A 23 18.37 0.18 17.31
CA GLU A 23 18.86 -0.98 16.56
C GLU A 23 18.97 -2.23 17.44
N ALA A 24 19.40 -2.08 18.70
CA ALA A 24 19.43 -3.19 19.65
C ALA A 24 18.02 -3.76 19.87
N PHE A 25 17.02 -2.89 20.08
CA PHE A 25 15.62 -3.28 20.21
C PHE A 25 15.07 -3.94 18.92
N GLN A 26 15.37 -3.38 17.76
CA GLN A 26 14.89 -3.89 16.47
C GLN A 26 15.50 -5.24 16.13
N ARG A 27 16.79 -5.44 16.39
CA ARG A 27 17.46 -6.75 16.20
C ARG A 27 16.80 -7.83 17.07
N GLY A 28 16.46 -7.50 18.31
CA GLY A 28 15.78 -8.41 19.23
C GLY A 28 14.31 -8.72 18.89
N THR A 29 13.65 -7.87 18.10
CA THR A 29 12.20 -7.98 17.83
C THR A 29 11.85 -8.34 16.39
N PHE A 30 12.54 -7.75 15.41
CA PHE A 30 12.34 -8.00 13.98
C PHE A 30 13.41 -8.94 13.38
N GLY A 31 14.55 -9.09 14.05
CA GLY A 31 15.67 -9.93 13.60
C GLY A 31 16.78 -9.13 12.90
N GLU A 32 17.94 -9.77 12.73
CA GLU A 32 19.19 -9.12 12.25
C GLU A 32 19.15 -8.66 10.78
N GLY A 33 18.34 -9.32 9.94
CA GLY A 33 18.15 -8.96 8.52
C GLY A 33 16.90 -8.12 8.27
N ALA A 34 16.30 -7.53 9.30
CA ALA A 34 15.06 -6.78 9.17
C ALA A 34 15.27 -5.43 8.45
N LEU A 35 14.30 -5.04 7.63
CA LEU A 35 14.31 -3.76 6.90
C LEU A 35 14.42 -2.55 7.83
N GLN A 36 13.92 -2.66 9.06
CA GLN A 36 13.98 -1.61 10.08
C GLN A 36 15.42 -1.23 10.46
N LEU A 37 16.38 -2.16 10.31
CA LEU A 37 17.81 -1.94 10.57
C LEU A 37 18.54 -1.29 9.37
N ASP A 38 17.92 -1.23 8.19
CA ASP A 38 18.55 -0.66 7.00
C ASP A 38 18.56 0.88 7.08
N HIS A 39 19.75 1.47 7.10
CA HIS A 39 19.95 2.92 7.17
C HIS A 39 19.45 3.64 5.90
N ALA A 40 19.65 3.06 4.72
CA ALA A 40 19.17 3.64 3.47
C ALA A 40 17.65 3.60 3.42
N HIS A 41 17.03 2.53 3.94
CA HIS A 41 15.59 2.47 4.11
C HIS A 41 15.10 3.53 5.09
N PHE A 42 15.74 3.68 6.25
CA PHE A 42 15.36 4.66 7.27
C PHE A 42 15.41 6.08 6.70
N HIS A 43 16.54 6.46 6.09
CA HIS A 43 16.73 7.77 5.46
C HIS A 43 15.63 8.05 4.42
N TRP A 44 15.39 7.10 3.51
CA TRP A 44 14.35 7.25 2.49
C TRP A 44 12.93 7.34 3.08
N ALA A 45 12.55 6.44 3.98
CA ALA A 45 11.18 6.30 4.47
C ALA A 45 10.77 7.41 5.44
N PHE A 46 11.73 7.95 6.20
CA PHE A 46 11.46 8.86 7.31
C PHE A 46 12.02 10.27 7.12
N GLU A 47 13.21 10.41 6.53
CA GLU A 47 13.88 11.72 6.40
C GLU A 47 13.58 12.39 5.05
N GLU A 48 13.41 11.59 3.98
CA GLU A 48 13.12 12.10 2.63
C GLU A 48 11.63 12.09 2.24
N VAL A 49 10.73 11.87 3.21
CA VAL A 49 9.29 11.74 2.95
C VAL A 49 8.71 13.00 2.27
N PRO A 50 7.80 12.87 1.29
CA PRO A 50 7.24 14.00 0.54
C PRO A 50 6.44 15.01 1.38
N SER A 51 6.01 14.65 2.58
CA SER A 51 5.21 15.53 3.43
C SER A 51 5.73 15.43 4.86
N PRO A 52 6.93 16.00 5.14
CA PRO A 52 7.55 15.87 6.45
C PRO A 52 6.67 16.51 7.52
N ASP A 53 6.71 15.93 8.70
CA ASP A 53 6.08 16.50 9.88
C ASP A 53 6.94 17.66 10.40
N PRO A 54 6.36 18.84 10.67
CA PRO A 54 7.11 20.01 11.14
C PRO A 54 7.81 19.78 12.49
N GLU A 55 7.36 18.83 13.30
CA GLU A 55 7.99 18.47 14.57
C GLU A 55 9.13 17.44 14.43
N GLY A 56 9.52 17.11 13.20
CA GLY A 56 10.58 16.16 12.89
C GLY A 56 10.06 14.77 12.51
N VAL A 57 10.95 13.80 12.47
CA VAL A 57 10.64 12.44 12.02
C VAL A 57 9.52 11.82 12.87
N GLN A 58 8.54 11.20 12.21
CA GLN A 58 7.46 10.48 12.88
C GLN A 58 7.92 9.09 13.33
N PHE A 59 8.69 9.06 14.41
CA PHE A 59 9.17 7.83 15.01
C PHE A 59 9.23 8.07 16.52
N TRP A 60 8.51 7.25 17.30
CA TRP A 60 8.40 7.39 18.75
C TRP A 60 8.94 6.14 19.44
N LEU A 61 9.69 6.37 20.50
CA LEU A 61 10.30 5.34 21.34
C LEU A 61 9.70 5.40 22.73
N CYS A 62 9.36 4.25 23.29
CA CYS A 62 9.06 4.10 24.70
C CYS A 62 10.32 3.60 25.41
N LYS A 63 10.86 4.37 26.36
CA LYS A 63 12.04 4.00 27.14
C LYS A 63 11.69 3.67 28.58
N ARG A 64 12.30 2.63 29.15
CA ARG A 64 12.20 2.26 30.57
C ARG A 64 13.58 1.84 31.07
N ASN A 65 14.00 2.42 32.20
CA ASN A 65 15.30 2.14 32.81
C ASN A 65 16.47 2.25 31.81
N GLY A 66 16.43 3.25 30.92
CA GLY A 66 17.46 3.48 29.91
C GLY A 66 17.35 2.63 28.64
N ALA A 67 16.47 1.61 28.58
CA ALA A 67 16.31 0.76 27.39
C ALA A 67 15.05 1.12 26.59
N VAL A 68 15.10 0.95 25.27
CA VAL A 68 13.91 1.00 24.39
C VAL A 68 13.10 -0.28 24.60
N VAL A 69 11.84 -0.12 25.00
CA VAL A 69 10.90 -1.23 25.27
C VAL A 69 9.73 -1.29 24.29
N GLY A 70 9.61 -0.29 23.43
CA GLY A 70 8.64 -0.26 22.34
C GLY A 70 8.91 0.88 21.38
N GLN A 71 8.39 0.74 20.17
CA GLN A 71 8.48 1.74 19.11
C GLN A 71 7.14 1.86 18.36
N GLN A 72 6.95 3.01 17.73
CA GLN A 72 5.91 3.25 16.72
C GLN A 72 6.48 4.20 15.68
N ALA A 73 6.26 3.90 14.40
CA ALA A 73 6.64 4.79 13.32
C ALA A 73 5.42 5.28 12.53
N GLY A 74 5.60 6.38 11.83
CA GLY A 74 4.60 7.00 10.97
C GLY A 74 5.22 7.40 9.63
N ILE A 75 4.48 7.20 8.54
CA ILE A 75 4.81 7.82 7.23
C ILE A 75 3.83 8.97 7.01
N PRO A 76 4.25 10.23 7.21
CA PRO A 76 3.38 11.38 7.02
C PRO A 76 3.10 11.63 5.53
N PHE A 77 1.86 12.00 5.21
CA PHE A 77 1.41 12.23 3.84
C PHE A 77 0.25 13.24 3.79
N ARG A 78 0.00 13.81 2.61
CA ARG A 78 -1.19 14.64 2.36
C ARG A 78 -2.37 13.77 1.93
N LEU A 79 -3.48 13.88 2.65
CA LEU A 79 -4.72 13.16 2.37
C LEU A 79 -5.79 14.13 1.90
N LYS A 80 -6.37 13.92 0.72
CA LYS A 80 -7.60 14.59 0.32
C LYS A 80 -8.79 13.92 1.03
N VAL A 81 -9.64 14.72 1.66
CA VAL A 81 -10.94 14.31 2.23
C VAL A 81 -11.99 15.33 1.78
N GLY A 82 -12.79 14.96 0.77
CA GLY A 82 -13.68 15.90 0.10
C GLY A 82 -12.85 16.99 -0.58
N GLU A 83 -13.17 18.26 -0.31
CA GLU A 83 -12.40 19.40 -0.81
C GLU A 83 -11.22 19.80 0.09
N ARG A 84 -11.08 19.17 1.26
CA ARG A 84 -9.99 19.47 2.21
C ARG A 84 -8.76 18.62 1.90
N ALA A 85 -7.59 19.23 2.06
CA ALA A 85 -6.32 18.51 2.16
C ALA A 85 -5.88 18.48 3.63
N CYS A 86 -5.70 17.28 4.17
CA CYS A 86 -5.37 17.03 5.56
C CYS A 86 -3.95 16.49 5.71
N ARG A 87 -3.30 16.80 6.84
CA ARG A 87 -2.07 16.10 7.25
C ARG A 87 -2.47 14.75 7.83
N ALA A 88 -2.02 13.68 7.19
CA ALA A 88 -2.29 12.32 7.62
C ALA A 88 -1.00 11.53 7.85
N SER A 89 -1.11 10.39 8.53
CA SER A 89 0.04 9.50 8.76
C SER A 89 -0.35 8.03 8.71
N TRP A 90 0.42 7.24 7.95
CA TRP A 90 0.33 5.79 7.96
C TRP A 90 1.01 5.24 9.22
N ALA A 91 0.29 4.50 10.05
CA ALA A 91 0.83 3.80 11.22
C ALA A 91 1.62 2.57 10.77
N ILE A 92 2.93 2.54 11.05
CA ILE A 92 3.81 1.43 10.71
C ILE A 92 4.71 1.03 11.90
N ASP A 93 5.26 -0.17 11.84
CA ASP A 93 6.28 -0.68 12.76
C ASP A 93 5.96 -0.60 14.27
N LEU A 94 4.68 -0.67 14.66
CA LEU A 94 4.31 -0.81 16.08
C LEU A 94 4.90 -2.11 16.66
N MET A 95 5.81 -1.98 17.62
CA MET A 95 6.39 -3.12 18.31
C MET A 95 6.59 -2.84 19.79
N VAL A 96 6.34 -3.85 20.63
CA VAL A 96 6.53 -3.79 22.07
C VAL A 96 7.26 -5.06 22.51
N ALA A 97 8.33 -4.88 23.30
CA ALA A 97 9.10 -5.95 23.90
C ALA A 97 8.16 -6.95 24.62
N PRO A 98 8.34 -8.27 24.46
CA PRO A 98 7.43 -9.28 25.01
C PRO A 98 7.05 -9.07 26.48
N GLU A 99 8.03 -8.75 27.33
CA GLU A 99 7.90 -8.53 28.77
C GLU A 99 7.16 -7.24 29.14
N TRP A 100 6.98 -6.32 28.18
CA TRP A 100 6.24 -5.06 28.33
C TRP A 100 4.84 -5.07 27.68
N ARG A 101 4.45 -6.20 27.07
CA ARG A 101 3.10 -6.36 26.49
C ARG A 101 2.03 -6.36 27.57
N LEU A 102 0.83 -5.89 27.21
CA LEU A 102 -0.32 -5.72 28.12
C LEU A 102 -0.09 -4.77 29.31
N ARG A 103 1.00 -4.00 29.31
CA ARG A 103 1.31 -2.95 30.31
C ARG A 103 1.03 -1.53 29.84
N GLY A 104 0.19 -1.38 28.81
CA GLY A 104 -0.21 -0.07 28.27
C GLY A 104 0.77 0.60 27.28
N VAL A 105 1.96 0.04 27.04
CA VAL A 105 2.97 0.63 26.11
C VAL A 105 2.44 0.79 24.69
N GLY A 106 1.90 -0.28 24.09
CA GLY A 106 1.38 -0.26 22.72
C GLY A 106 0.27 0.78 22.51
N PRO A 107 -0.81 0.76 23.32
CA PRO A 107 -1.86 1.79 23.25
C PRO A 107 -1.34 3.21 23.41
N ALA A 108 -0.37 3.45 24.31
CA ALA A 108 0.21 4.77 24.49
C ALA A 108 1.00 5.23 23.26
N LEU A 109 1.79 4.34 22.64
CA LEU A 109 2.51 4.64 21.40
C LEU A 109 1.56 4.91 20.22
N SER A 110 0.53 4.08 20.04
CA SER A 110 -0.47 4.28 18.99
C SER A 110 -1.30 5.54 19.21
N GLU A 111 -1.61 5.89 20.46
CA GLU A 111 -2.28 7.15 20.80
C GLU A 111 -1.40 8.34 20.42
N THR A 112 -0.12 8.34 20.80
CA THR A 112 0.85 9.38 20.43
C THR A 112 0.94 9.56 18.92
N HIS A 113 1.08 8.47 18.15
CA HIS A 113 1.08 8.54 16.68
C HIS A 113 -0.25 9.10 16.13
N SER A 114 -1.39 8.69 16.68
CA SER A 114 -2.68 9.15 16.19
C SER A 114 -2.94 10.65 16.38
N LEU A 115 -2.14 11.32 17.20
CA LEU A 115 -2.21 12.76 17.46
C LEU A 115 -1.17 13.57 16.65
N SER A 116 -0.34 12.93 15.82
CA SER A 116 0.71 13.61 15.03
C SER A 116 0.18 14.38 13.80
N GLY A 117 -1.10 14.21 13.47
CA GLY A 117 -1.76 14.83 12.32
C GLY A 117 -3.27 14.90 12.51
N GLU A 118 -4.00 15.27 11.46
CA GLU A 118 -5.47 15.33 11.49
C GLU A 118 -6.10 13.94 11.32
N VAL A 119 -5.41 13.02 10.61
CA VAL A 119 -5.91 11.66 10.36
C VAL A 119 -4.77 10.64 10.47
N ALA A 120 -4.92 9.64 11.33
CA ALA A 120 -4.06 8.47 11.33
C ALA A 120 -4.73 7.31 10.60
N VAL A 121 -3.95 6.53 9.84
CA VAL A 121 -4.46 5.40 9.08
C VAL A 121 -3.55 4.20 9.30
N GLY A 122 -4.12 3.04 9.63
CA GLY A 122 -3.37 1.79 9.77
C GLY A 122 -3.81 0.79 8.72
N VAL A 123 -2.85 0.05 8.15
CA VAL A 123 -3.12 -1.05 7.21
C VAL A 123 -2.31 -2.27 7.63
N GLY A 124 -2.79 -3.48 7.32
CA GLY A 124 -2.11 -4.71 7.74
C GLY A 124 -2.19 -4.97 9.25
N ILE A 125 -3.28 -4.50 9.88
CA ILE A 125 -3.42 -4.48 11.34
C ILE A 125 -3.60 -5.90 11.90
N SER A 126 -2.73 -6.27 12.85
CA SER A 126 -2.81 -7.55 13.59
C SER A 126 -4.10 -7.67 14.41
N ASP A 127 -4.51 -8.89 14.76
CA ASP A 127 -5.74 -9.11 15.56
C ASP A 127 -5.73 -8.38 16.90
N ALA A 128 -4.57 -8.33 17.58
CA ALA A 128 -4.42 -7.64 18.84
C ALA A 128 -4.55 -6.11 18.68
N ALA A 129 -3.86 -5.53 17.69
CA ALA A 129 -3.92 -4.10 17.40
C ALA A 129 -5.33 -3.69 16.94
N TYR A 130 -6.00 -4.50 16.11
CA TYR A 130 -7.35 -4.25 15.63
C TYR A 130 -8.37 -4.14 16.78
N LYS A 131 -8.31 -5.07 17.75
CA LYS A 131 -9.14 -5.00 18.97
C LYS A 131 -8.84 -3.77 19.82
N ALA A 132 -7.57 -3.37 19.91
CA ALA A 132 -7.18 -2.15 20.63
C ALA A 132 -7.70 -0.89 19.93
N TYR A 133 -7.55 -0.81 18.60
CA TYR A 133 -7.99 0.32 17.78
C TYR A 133 -9.50 0.50 17.82
N LYS A 134 -10.28 -0.58 17.73
CA LYS A 134 -11.74 -0.51 17.91
C LYS A 134 -12.15 0.09 19.26
N ARG A 135 -11.49 -0.32 20.35
CA ARG A 135 -11.74 0.26 21.68
C ARG A 135 -11.30 1.72 21.77
N GLY A 136 -10.27 2.11 21.01
CA GLY A 136 -9.77 3.48 20.89
C GLY A 136 -10.57 4.37 19.94
N GLY A 137 -11.72 3.92 19.45
CA GLY A 137 -12.61 4.71 18.59
C GLY A 137 -12.15 4.83 17.13
N TRP A 138 -11.25 3.96 16.66
CA TRP A 138 -10.87 3.92 15.25
C TRP A 138 -12.03 3.45 14.38
N LEU A 139 -12.17 4.09 13.21
CA LEU A 139 -13.14 3.75 12.17
C LEU A 139 -12.65 2.51 11.42
N ASP A 140 -13.48 1.47 11.38
CA ASP A 140 -13.18 0.21 10.70
C ASP A 140 -13.59 0.27 9.23
N LEU A 141 -12.62 0.14 8.33
CA LEU A 141 -12.82 0.20 6.87
C LEU A 141 -12.85 -1.19 6.23
N GLY A 142 -12.82 -2.25 7.05
CA GLY A 142 -12.77 -3.63 6.58
C GLY A 142 -11.37 -4.04 6.14
N GLY A 143 -11.24 -4.55 4.92
CA GLY A 143 -9.95 -5.01 4.40
C GLY A 143 -9.75 -4.74 2.91
N LEU A 144 -8.50 -4.66 2.50
CA LEU A 144 -8.13 -4.50 1.09
C LEU A 144 -8.31 -5.84 0.36
N ALA A 145 -9.14 -5.84 -0.67
CA ALA A 145 -9.29 -6.99 -1.53
C ALA A 145 -8.03 -7.19 -2.38
N THR A 146 -7.67 -8.44 -2.64
CA THR A 146 -6.63 -8.79 -3.62
C THR A 146 -7.30 -9.33 -4.88
N PHE A 147 -7.16 -8.60 -5.97
CA PHE A 147 -7.58 -9.03 -7.29
C PHE A 147 -6.46 -9.82 -7.96
N VAL A 148 -6.78 -10.97 -8.52
CA VAL A 148 -5.81 -11.88 -9.15
C VAL A 148 -6.29 -12.22 -10.57
N ARG A 149 -5.49 -11.86 -11.57
CA ARG A 149 -5.66 -12.34 -12.94
C ARG A 149 -4.64 -13.42 -13.24
N LEU A 150 -5.12 -14.62 -13.54
CA LEU A 150 -4.23 -15.72 -13.98
C LEU A 150 -3.80 -15.48 -15.42
N ILE A 151 -2.51 -15.41 -15.68
CA ILE A 151 -1.94 -15.08 -17.00
C ILE A 151 -1.52 -16.35 -17.74
N ASP A 152 -0.76 -17.21 -17.06
CA ASP A 152 -0.42 -18.58 -17.48
C ASP A 152 -1.09 -19.57 -16.52
N LEU A 153 -2.22 -20.13 -16.97
CA LEU A 153 -3.00 -21.09 -16.19
C LEU A 153 -2.18 -22.35 -15.87
N ALA A 154 -1.32 -22.80 -16.78
CA ALA A 154 -0.52 -24.01 -16.56
C ALA A 154 0.56 -23.75 -15.51
N ALA A 155 1.21 -22.59 -15.52
CA ALA A 155 2.15 -22.18 -14.47
C ALA A 155 1.46 -22.07 -13.11
N CYS A 156 0.26 -21.48 -13.05
CA CYS A 156 -0.51 -21.39 -11.81
C CYS A 156 -0.92 -22.76 -11.25
N VAL A 157 -1.33 -23.71 -12.10
CA VAL A 157 -1.66 -25.07 -11.65
C VAL A 157 -0.42 -25.81 -11.15
N ARG A 158 0.75 -25.65 -11.81
CA ARG A 158 2.01 -26.24 -11.33
C ARG A 158 2.43 -25.70 -9.96
N ALA A 159 2.20 -24.40 -9.71
CA ALA A 159 2.51 -23.75 -8.44
C ALA A 159 1.47 -24.04 -7.32
N SER A 160 0.35 -24.68 -7.65
CA SER A 160 -0.72 -25.00 -6.71
C SER A 160 -0.52 -26.37 -6.06
N GLN A 161 -0.62 -26.43 -4.73
CA GLN A 161 -0.61 -27.69 -3.96
C GLN A 161 -1.81 -28.61 -4.26
N HIS A 162 -2.84 -28.10 -4.95
CA HIS A 162 -4.04 -28.85 -5.34
C HIS A 162 -4.06 -29.17 -6.86
N GLY A 163 -2.94 -28.99 -7.57
CA GLY A 163 -2.84 -29.08 -9.04
C GLY A 163 -2.69 -30.50 -9.59
N GLY A 164 -3.72 -31.33 -9.48
CA GLY A 164 -3.75 -32.69 -10.06
C GLY A 164 -3.74 -32.74 -11.60
N PRO A 165 -3.54 -33.91 -12.22
CA PRO A 165 -3.44 -34.06 -13.68
C PRO A 165 -4.62 -33.48 -14.46
N LEU A 166 -5.86 -33.67 -13.96
CA LEU A 166 -7.07 -33.13 -14.57
C LEU A 166 -7.09 -31.59 -14.58
N ALA A 167 -6.64 -30.95 -13.49
CA ALA A 167 -6.55 -29.49 -13.42
C ALA A 167 -5.55 -28.93 -14.43
N ARG A 168 -4.47 -29.67 -14.75
CA ARG A 168 -3.49 -29.28 -15.78
C ARG A 168 -4.08 -29.34 -17.18
N VAL A 169 -4.86 -30.38 -17.48
CA VAL A 169 -5.56 -30.51 -18.77
C VAL A 169 -6.58 -29.39 -18.94
N LEU A 170 -7.41 -29.12 -17.91
CA LEU A 170 -8.38 -28.03 -17.94
C LEU A 170 -7.70 -26.66 -18.07
N ALA A 171 -6.57 -26.44 -17.40
CA ALA A 171 -5.78 -25.22 -17.56
C ALA A 171 -5.22 -25.05 -18.98
N ALA A 172 -4.72 -26.14 -19.58
CA ALA A 172 -4.24 -26.12 -20.97
C ALA A 172 -5.38 -25.82 -21.96
N ALA A 173 -6.55 -26.43 -21.77
CA ALA A 173 -7.74 -26.18 -22.60
C ALA A 173 -8.31 -24.76 -22.42
N GLY A 174 -8.22 -24.19 -21.21
CA GLY A 174 -8.70 -22.83 -20.91
C GLY A 174 -7.74 -21.71 -21.33
N ALA A 175 -6.46 -22.02 -21.57
CA ALA A 175 -5.43 -21.01 -21.86
C ALA A 175 -5.70 -20.20 -23.14
N PRO A 176 -6.12 -20.81 -24.28
CA PRO A 176 -6.48 -20.06 -25.48
C PRO A 176 -7.66 -19.10 -25.25
N VAL A 177 -8.69 -19.54 -24.53
CA VAL A 177 -9.86 -18.70 -24.22
C VAL A 177 -9.44 -17.49 -23.38
N ALA A 178 -8.64 -17.71 -22.34
CA ALA A 178 -8.11 -16.63 -21.50
C ALA A 178 -7.21 -15.67 -22.29
N ALA A 179 -6.47 -16.17 -23.29
CA ALA A 179 -5.63 -15.38 -24.18
C ALA A 179 -6.45 -14.50 -25.11
N VAL A 180 -7.46 -15.06 -25.78
CA VAL A 180 -8.37 -14.34 -26.69
C VAL A 180 -9.14 -13.27 -25.94
N ALA A 181 -9.67 -13.58 -24.74
CA ALA A 181 -10.35 -12.58 -23.92
C ALA A 181 -9.43 -11.41 -23.55
N ALA A 182 -8.20 -11.70 -23.09
CA ALA A 182 -7.22 -10.65 -22.77
C ALA A 182 -6.84 -9.80 -23.99
N ALA A 183 -6.63 -10.45 -25.15
CA ALA A 183 -6.36 -9.77 -26.41
C ALA A 183 -7.53 -8.89 -26.85
N GLY A 184 -8.78 -9.34 -26.67
CA GLY A 184 -9.98 -8.56 -26.94
C GLY A 184 -10.06 -7.28 -26.10
N PHE A 185 -9.90 -7.37 -24.78
CA PHE A 185 -9.89 -6.19 -23.91
C PHE A 185 -8.78 -5.21 -24.27
N ALA A 186 -7.58 -5.71 -24.56
CA ALA A 186 -6.47 -4.86 -24.95
C ALA A 186 -6.63 -4.29 -26.37
N GLY A 187 -7.31 -5.01 -27.27
CA GLY A 187 -7.72 -4.53 -28.59
C GLY A 187 -8.70 -3.36 -28.46
N LEU A 188 -9.74 -3.49 -27.62
CA LEU A 188 -10.68 -2.41 -27.32
C LEU A 188 -9.98 -1.19 -26.72
N ALA A 189 -9.03 -1.39 -25.81
CA ALA A 189 -8.22 -0.30 -25.27
C ALA A 189 -7.43 0.42 -26.38
N ARG A 190 -6.75 -0.33 -27.27
CA ARG A 190 -6.00 0.23 -28.40
C ARG A 190 -6.88 0.94 -29.42
N LEU A 191 -8.09 0.42 -29.70
CA LEU A 191 -9.07 1.10 -30.57
C LEU A 191 -9.54 2.44 -29.99
N ARG A 192 -9.56 2.58 -28.65
CA ARG A 192 -9.76 3.89 -27.97
C ARG A 192 -8.53 4.80 -28.01
N GLY A 193 -7.46 4.39 -28.70
CA GLY A 193 -6.20 5.11 -28.78
C GLY A 193 -5.26 4.90 -27.58
N ALA A 194 -5.56 3.93 -26.70
CA ALA A 194 -4.71 3.66 -25.53
C ALA A 194 -3.40 2.98 -25.94
N ARG A 195 -2.28 3.57 -25.52
CA ARG A 195 -0.95 3.00 -25.69
C ARG A 195 -0.27 2.89 -24.32
N LEU A 196 0.40 1.76 -24.09
CA LEU A 196 1.25 1.59 -22.93
C LEU A 196 2.68 2.02 -23.29
N GLN A 197 3.29 2.88 -22.48
CA GLN A 197 4.68 3.29 -22.60
C GLN A 197 5.36 3.09 -21.26
N GLU A 198 6.46 2.33 -21.24
CA GLU A 198 7.31 2.29 -20.07
C GLU A 198 8.19 3.54 -20.00
N VAL A 199 8.38 4.05 -18.78
CA VAL A 199 9.24 5.20 -18.49
C VAL A 199 10.26 4.84 -17.41
N PRO A 200 11.49 5.37 -17.47
CA PRO A 200 12.51 5.09 -16.47
C PRO A 200 12.18 5.75 -15.12
N ALA A 201 11.51 6.90 -15.14
CA ALA A 201 11.10 7.67 -13.98
C ALA A 201 9.81 8.46 -14.27
N PHE A 202 9.13 8.91 -13.23
CA PHE A 202 7.97 9.78 -13.35
C PHE A 202 8.38 11.22 -13.72
N ASP A 203 7.58 11.86 -14.58
CA ASP A 203 7.77 13.23 -15.05
C ASP A 203 6.55 14.11 -14.71
N GLY A 204 6.61 15.41 -14.99
CA GLY A 204 5.56 16.38 -14.61
C GLY A 204 4.17 16.11 -15.18
N ARG A 205 4.01 15.16 -16.13
CA ARG A 205 2.69 14.76 -16.63
C ARG A 205 1.82 14.15 -15.54
N VAL A 206 2.40 13.55 -14.50
CA VAL A 206 1.62 12.99 -13.39
C VAL A 206 0.97 14.05 -12.51
N ASP A 207 1.52 15.27 -12.47
CA ASP A 207 0.92 16.37 -11.72
C ASP A 207 -0.41 16.80 -12.38
N ALA A 208 -0.41 16.89 -13.72
CA ALA A 208 -1.61 17.14 -14.50
C ALA A 208 -2.63 15.98 -14.39
N LEU A 209 -2.15 14.74 -14.35
CA LEU A 209 -3.02 13.58 -14.09
C LEU A 209 -3.65 13.66 -12.70
N TRP A 210 -2.86 13.95 -11.67
CA TRP A 210 -3.33 14.09 -10.30
C TRP A 210 -4.42 15.17 -10.19
N ALA A 211 -4.16 16.37 -10.74
CA ALA A 211 -5.14 17.46 -10.76
C ALA A 211 -6.46 17.07 -11.44
N ALA A 212 -6.40 16.28 -12.52
CA ALA A 212 -7.58 15.80 -13.23
C ALA A 212 -8.32 14.67 -12.49
N VAL A 213 -7.63 13.85 -11.69
CA VAL A 213 -8.20 12.65 -11.05
C VAL A 213 -8.68 12.91 -9.63
N ALA A 214 -7.94 13.70 -8.85
CA ALA A 214 -8.21 13.93 -7.43
C ALA A 214 -9.66 14.38 -7.11
N PRO A 215 -10.31 15.26 -7.91
CA PRO A 215 -11.71 15.64 -7.67
C PRO A 215 -12.71 14.47 -7.77
N HIS A 216 -12.37 13.40 -8.49
CA HIS A 216 -13.23 12.22 -8.65
C HIS A 216 -13.11 11.21 -7.50
N HIS A 217 -12.24 11.47 -6.52
CA HIS A 217 -12.07 10.64 -5.33
C HIS A 217 -12.39 11.44 -4.07
N ALA A 218 -13.22 10.85 -3.21
CA ALA A 218 -13.60 11.46 -1.94
C ALA A 218 -12.44 11.43 -0.94
N VAL A 219 -11.79 10.27 -0.78
CA VAL A 219 -10.66 10.08 0.12
C VAL A 219 -9.49 9.43 -0.61
N ILE A 220 -8.40 10.16 -0.80
CA ILE A 220 -7.23 9.70 -1.56
C ILE A 220 -5.95 10.43 -1.09
N ALA A 221 -4.87 9.69 -0.85
CA ALA A 221 -3.54 10.27 -0.61
C ALA A 221 -3.01 10.98 -1.87
N GLU A 222 -2.18 12.00 -1.71
CA GLU A 222 -1.60 12.72 -2.84
C GLU A 222 -0.70 11.81 -3.70
N ARG A 223 -0.88 11.86 -5.02
CA ARG A 223 -0.12 11.07 -6.02
C ARG A 223 0.52 11.97 -7.09
N ASP A 224 1.10 13.06 -6.63
CA ASP A 224 1.87 13.98 -7.46
C ASP A 224 3.25 13.39 -7.81
N ARG A 225 4.05 14.12 -8.58
CA ARG A 225 5.40 13.71 -8.94
C ARG A 225 6.30 13.56 -7.73
N ARG A 226 6.13 14.39 -6.69
CA ARG A 226 6.96 14.32 -5.48
C ARG A 226 6.76 12.98 -4.78
N PHE A 227 5.51 12.56 -4.59
CA PHE A 227 5.16 11.26 -4.05
C PHE A 227 5.68 10.12 -4.93
N LEU A 228 5.35 10.13 -6.23
CA LEU A 228 5.68 9.02 -7.12
C LEU A 228 7.20 8.86 -7.30
N SER A 229 7.95 9.96 -7.41
CA SER A 229 9.40 9.90 -7.50
C SER A 229 10.07 9.49 -6.19
N TRP A 230 9.54 9.90 -5.03
CA TRP A 230 10.01 9.34 -3.76
C TRP A 230 9.71 7.84 -3.67
N ARG A 231 8.48 7.43 -3.95
CA ARG A 231 8.00 6.07 -3.70
C ARG A 231 8.61 5.04 -4.64
N PHE A 232 8.85 5.44 -5.88
CA PHE A 232 9.26 4.53 -6.95
C PHE A 232 10.60 4.91 -7.55
N ASP A 233 10.90 6.17 -7.85
CA ASP A 233 12.12 6.52 -8.61
C ASP A 233 13.39 6.56 -7.74
N ARG A 234 13.26 6.99 -6.48
CA ARG A 234 14.41 7.29 -5.60
C ARG A 234 14.53 6.36 -4.39
N CYS A 235 13.58 5.46 -4.18
CA CYS A 235 13.70 4.50 -3.08
C CYS A 235 14.86 3.52 -3.33
N PRO A 236 15.44 2.91 -2.28
CA PRO A 236 16.54 1.95 -2.43
C PRO A 236 16.23 0.79 -3.40
N ALA A 237 14.95 0.42 -3.50
CA ALA A 237 14.46 -0.66 -4.37
C ALA A 237 14.01 -0.19 -5.77
N ALA A 238 14.31 1.04 -6.19
CA ALA A 238 13.74 1.66 -7.39
C ALA A 238 13.92 0.84 -8.68
N GLY A 239 15.05 0.13 -8.82
CA GLY A 239 15.36 -0.72 -9.97
C GLY A 239 14.42 -1.93 -10.13
N ARG A 240 13.63 -2.27 -9.10
CA ARG A 240 12.68 -3.40 -9.13
C ARG A 240 11.32 -3.04 -9.73
N PHE A 241 11.04 -1.76 -9.92
CA PHE A 241 9.74 -1.29 -10.38
C PHE A 241 9.75 -1.00 -11.88
N ARG A 242 8.63 -1.34 -12.51
CA ARG A 242 8.31 -0.98 -13.90
C ARG A 242 7.18 0.03 -13.89
N ARG A 243 7.42 1.20 -14.48
CA ARG A 243 6.50 2.35 -14.47
C ARG A 243 5.89 2.47 -15.85
N LEU A 244 4.58 2.33 -15.94
CA LEU A 244 3.88 2.20 -17.21
C LEU A 244 2.88 3.33 -17.34
N TYR A 245 3.09 4.22 -18.29
CA TYR A 245 2.13 5.23 -18.70
C TYR A 245 1.10 4.67 -19.66
N VAL A 246 -0.15 5.06 -19.47
CA VAL A 246 -1.26 4.84 -20.38
C VAL A 246 -1.52 6.16 -21.09
N LEU A 247 -1.19 6.21 -22.38
CA LEU A 247 -1.25 7.40 -23.20
C LEU A 247 -2.40 7.33 -24.21
N ARG A 248 -2.98 8.48 -24.55
CA ARG A 248 -3.86 8.65 -25.72
C ARG A 248 -3.40 9.89 -26.48
N GLY A 249 -2.94 9.71 -27.73
CA GLY A 249 -2.47 10.85 -28.54
C GLY A 249 -1.35 11.66 -27.87
N GLY A 250 -0.51 11.04 -27.04
CA GLY A 250 0.55 11.70 -26.27
C GLY A 250 0.13 12.21 -24.87
N GLU A 251 -1.17 12.34 -24.60
CA GLU A 251 -1.69 12.79 -23.31
C GLU A 251 -1.71 11.62 -22.30
N LEU A 252 -1.30 11.89 -21.05
CA LEU A 252 -1.29 10.90 -19.97
C LEU A 252 -2.69 10.67 -19.41
N MET A 253 -3.24 9.50 -19.69
CA MET A 253 -4.56 9.06 -19.22
C MET A 253 -4.50 8.30 -17.89
N GLY A 254 -3.33 7.76 -17.55
CA GLY A 254 -3.11 7.05 -16.29
C GLY A 254 -1.74 6.40 -16.23
N TYR A 255 -1.42 5.79 -15.10
CA TYR A 255 -0.22 4.97 -14.93
C TYR A 255 -0.54 3.67 -14.18
N VAL A 256 0.37 2.71 -14.30
CA VAL A 256 0.43 1.48 -13.51
C VAL A 256 1.89 1.26 -13.09
N VAL A 257 2.14 0.99 -11.82
CA VAL A 257 3.44 0.56 -11.31
C VAL A 257 3.39 -0.93 -11.01
N LEU A 258 4.32 -1.68 -11.61
CA LEU A 258 4.44 -3.13 -11.44
C LEU A 258 5.77 -3.49 -10.77
N ARG A 259 5.77 -4.56 -9.98
CA ARG A 259 6.96 -5.29 -9.56
C ARG A 259 6.82 -6.76 -9.93
N ALA A 260 7.87 -7.38 -10.43
CA ALA A 260 7.93 -8.82 -10.56
C ALA A 260 8.36 -9.42 -9.22
N ASP A 261 7.54 -10.32 -8.68
CA ASP A 261 7.79 -11.08 -7.47
C ASP A 261 7.78 -12.59 -7.78
N HIS A 262 8.13 -13.41 -6.79
CA HIS A 262 7.99 -14.86 -6.86
C HIS A 262 6.93 -15.34 -5.88
N TRP A 263 6.13 -16.31 -6.33
CA TRP A 263 5.12 -16.96 -5.51
C TRP A 263 5.04 -18.44 -5.82
N LYS A 264 5.32 -19.29 -4.82
CA LYS A 264 5.33 -20.76 -4.96
C LYS A 264 6.11 -21.23 -6.20
N GLY A 265 7.28 -20.64 -6.44
CA GLY A 265 8.16 -20.97 -7.56
C GLY A 265 7.76 -20.39 -8.93
N ALA A 266 6.70 -19.60 -9.02
CA ALA A 266 6.29 -18.92 -10.25
C ALA A 266 6.54 -17.41 -10.17
N SER A 267 6.97 -16.80 -11.28
CA SER A 267 7.08 -15.34 -11.40
C SER A 267 5.68 -14.74 -11.55
N VAL A 268 5.36 -13.74 -10.72
CA VAL A 268 4.07 -13.05 -10.70
C VAL A 268 4.30 -11.54 -10.74
N GLY A 269 3.36 -10.81 -11.35
CA GLY A 269 3.35 -9.35 -11.32
C GLY A 269 2.49 -8.85 -10.18
N VAL A 270 2.97 -7.85 -9.45
CA VAL A 270 2.21 -7.14 -8.42
C VAL A 270 2.04 -5.69 -8.86
N VAL A 271 0.79 -5.27 -9.06
CA VAL A 271 0.40 -3.87 -9.23
C VAL A 271 0.51 -3.20 -7.87
N LEU A 272 1.54 -2.38 -7.71
CA LEU A 272 1.82 -1.66 -6.48
C LEU A 272 0.98 -0.39 -6.37
N ASP A 273 0.89 0.35 -7.46
CA ASP A 273 0.07 1.55 -7.57
C ASP A 273 -0.51 1.68 -8.97
N TYR A 274 -1.60 2.44 -9.06
CA TYR A 274 -2.19 2.87 -10.31
C TYR A 274 -2.97 4.14 -10.08
N LEU A 275 -3.13 4.94 -11.12
CA LEU A 275 -4.09 6.05 -11.13
C LEU A 275 -4.49 6.28 -12.58
N ALA A 276 -5.76 6.50 -12.86
CA ALA A 276 -6.22 6.78 -14.21
C ALA A 276 -7.37 7.79 -14.18
N ARG A 277 -7.51 8.54 -15.27
CA ARG A 277 -8.68 9.37 -15.51
C ARG A 277 -9.96 8.53 -15.49
N PRO A 278 -11.10 9.08 -15.06
CA PRO A 278 -12.35 8.36 -15.06
C PRO A 278 -12.64 7.69 -16.42
N GLY A 279 -12.89 6.38 -16.39
CA GLY A 279 -13.17 5.58 -17.59
C GLY A 279 -11.93 5.01 -18.28
N TRP A 280 -10.72 5.27 -17.77
CA TRP A 280 -9.46 4.73 -18.29
C TRP A 280 -8.88 3.58 -17.44
N GLU A 281 -9.45 3.27 -16.28
CA GLU A 281 -9.00 2.21 -15.39
C GLU A 281 -9.04 0.84 -16.10
N ALA A 282 -10.14 0.54 -16.81
CA ALA A 282 -10.27 -0.70 -17.55
C ALA A 282 -9.22 -0.83 -18.67
N ALA A 283 -8.91 0.27 -19.37
CA ALA A 283 -7.88 0.30 -20.39
C ALA A 283 -6.48 0.10 -19.79
N ALA A 284 -6.19 0.75 -18.66
CA ALA A 284 -4.93 0.60 -17.93
C ALA A 284 -4.69 -0.85 -17.53
N PHE A 285 -5.68 -1.50 -16.91
CA PHE A 285 -5.58 -2.90 -16.51
C PHE A 285 -5.56 -3.88 -17.69
N ALA A 286 -6.32 -3.63 -18.76
CA ALA A 286 -6.26 -4.46 -19.97
C ALA A 286 -4.87 -4.44 -20.61
N LEU A 287 -4.23 -3.27 -20.67
CA LEU A 287 -2.87 -3.12 -21.15
C LEU A 287 -1.84 -3.72 -20.18
N ALA A 288 -2.04 -3.59 -18.87
CA ALA A 288 -1.19 -4.24 -17.86
C ALA A 288 -1.27 -5.78 -17.94
N VAL A 289 -2.45 -6.36 -18.20
CA VAL A 289 -2.60 -7.80 -18.46
C VAL A 289 -1.86 -8.21 -19.74
N SER A 290 -1.97 -7.43 -20.81
CA SER A 290 -1.21 -7.68 -22.05
C SER A 290 0.29 -7.60 -21.84
N PHE A 291 0.73 -6.63 -21.04
CA PHE A 291 2.12 -6.50 -20.63
C PHE A 291 2.58 -7.73 -19.85
N ALA A 292 1.84 -8.15 -18.83
CA ALA A 292 2.16 -9.33 -18.02
C ALA A 292 2.27 -10.61 -18.86
N ARG A 293 1.43 -10.76 -19.89
CA ARG A 293 1.53 -11.85 -20.87
C ARG A 293 2.85 -11.82 -21.65
N ARG A 294 3.27 -10.65 -22.14
CA ARG A 294 4.55 -10.50 -22.87
C ARG A 294 5.74 -10.81 -21.97
N GLU A 295 5.66 -10.43 -20.70
CA GLU A 295 6.66 -10.73 -19.68
C GLU A 295 6.61 -12.19 -19.18
N ARG A 296 5.69 -13.02 -19.69
CA ARG A 296 5.51 -14.43 -19.30
C ARG A 296 5.29 -14.62 -17.80
N LEU A 297 4.61 -13.67 -17.15
CA LEU A 297 4.21 -13.79 -15.76
C LEU A 297 3.11 -14.84 -15.62
N ALA A 298 3.08 -15.54 -14.48
CA ALA A 298 2.05 -16.54 -14.19
C ALA A 298 0.73 -15.89 -13.78
N ALA A 299 0.78 -14.80 -13.02
CA ALA A 299 -0.39 -14.06 -12.56
C ALA A 299 -0.08 -12.57 -12.41
N LEU A 300 -1.13 -11.75 -12.41
CA LEU A 300 -1.09 -10.33 -12.06
C LEU A 300 -1.97 -10.08 -10.84
N LEU A 301 -1.41 -9.50 -9.79
CA LEU A 301 -2.08 -9.24 -8.52
C LEU A 301 -2.24 -7.73 -8.32
N CYS A 302 -3.35 -7.31 -7.74
CA CYS A 302 -3.57 -5.92 -7.32
C CYS A 302 -4.31 -5.91 -5.99
N ARG A 303 -3.66 -5.40 -4.94
CA ARG A 303 -4.30 -5.19 -3.64
C ARG A 303 -4.74 -3.74 -3.54
N THR A 304 -6.04 -3.51 -3.40
CA THR A 304 -6.59 -2.15 -3.43
C THR A 304 -7.93 -2.06 -2.71
N LEU A 305 -8.19 -0.89 -2.12
CA LEU A 305 -9.52 -0.45 -1.74
C LEU A 305 -9.93 0.64 -2.74
N ASN A 306 -10.74 0.27 -3.71
CA ASN A 306 -11.32 1.19 -4.68
C ASN A 306 -12.63 0.59 -5.21
N ALA A 307 -13.76 1.14 -4.76
CA ALA A 307 -15.07 0.57 -5.07
C ALA A 307 -15.42 0.61 -6.57
N THR A 308 -14.86 1.56 -7.33
CA THR A 308 -15.14 1.70 -8.77
C THR A 308 -14.46 0.61 -9.60
N LEU A 309 -13.45 -0.06 -9.05
CA LEU A 309 -12.59 -0.99 -9.78
C LEU A 309 -13.06 -2.46 -9.74
N ASP A 310 -13.93 -2.84 -8.79
CA ASP A 310 -14.38 -4.23 -8.64
C ASP A 310 -15.07 -4.76 -9.90
N ARG A 311 -16.06 -4.03 -10.44
CA ARG A 311 -16.82 -4.46 -11.63
C ARG A 311 -15.96 -4.51 -12.90
N PRO A 312 -15.14 -3.49 -13.24
CA PRO A 312 -14.21 -3.57 -14.37
C PRO A 312 -13.25 -4.77 -14.29
N LEU A 313 -12.62 -5.01 -13.15
CA LEU A 313 -11.65 -6.11 -13.00
C LEU A 313 -12.32 -7.47 -13.15
N ARG A 314 -13.48 -7.69 -12.52
CA ARG A 314 -14.22 -8.95 -12.66
C ARG A 314 -14.61 -9.23 -14.11
N ARG A 315 -15.05 -8.20 -14.86
CA ARG A 315 -15.35 -8.32 -16.30
C ARG A 315 -14.12 -8.74 -17.12
N MET A 316 -12.93 -8.32 -16.70
CA MET A 316 -11.65 -8.72 -17.33
C MET A 316 -11.10 -10.07 -16.83
N GLY A 317 -11.87 -10.80 -16.01
CA GLY A 317 -11.52 -12.12 -15.50
C GLY A 317 -10.58 -12.11 -14.29
N PHE A 318 -10.50 -11.00 -13.55
CA PHE A 318 -9.83 -11.00 -12.24
C PHE A 318 -10.72 -11.69 -11.20
N LEU A 319 -10.12 -12.59 -10.44
CA LEU A 319 -10.69 -13.17 -9.23
C LEU A 319 -10.51 -12.18 -8.08
N CYS A 320 -11.54 -11.97 -7.27
CA CYS A 320 -11.48 -11.07 -6.11
C CYS A 320 -11.42 -11.87 -4.82
N LEU A 321 -10.27 -11.82 -4.16
CA LEU A 321 -10.01 -12.44 -2.88
C LEU A 321 -10.20 -11.38 -1.78
N ARG A 322 -11.41 -11.31 -1.21
CA ARG A 322 -11.78 -10.30 -0.20
C ARG A 322 -10.92 -10.36 1.06
N ASN A 323 -10.44 -11.55 1.41
CA ASN A 323 -9.60 -11.80 2.59
C ASN A 323 -8.11 -11.90 2.25
N GLY A 324 -7.67 -11.37 1.10
CA GLY A 324 -6.28 -11.49 0.67
C GLY A 324 -5.88 -12.93 0.28
N LEU A 325 -4.57 -13.18 0.15
CA LEU A 325 -4.03 -14.50 -0.20
C LEU A 325 -3.93 -15.44 1.02
N HIS A 326 -3.71 -14.88 2.21
CA HIS A 326 -3.51 -15.65 3.45
C HIS A 326 -4.47 -15.20 4.55
N ALA A 327 -4.49 -13.91 4.83
CA ALA A 327 -5.32 -13.31 5.86
C ALA A 327 -5.79 -11.90 5.42
N PRO A 328 -6.92 -11.41 5.96
CA PRO A 328 -7.44 -10.09 5.63
C PRO A 328 -6.41 -8.99 5.92
N THR A 329 -6.09 -8.18 4.92
CA THR A 329 -5.30 -6.95 5.11
C THR A 329 -6.24 -5.86 5.64
N ARG A 330 -6.41 -5.79 6.96
CA ARG A 330 -7.33 -4.84 7.60
C ARG A 330 -6.86 -3.40 7.46
N ILE A 331 -7.81 -2.49 7.36
CA ILE A 331 -7.58 -1.05 7.29
C ILE A 331 -8.50 -0.32 8.27
N MET A 332 -7.94 0.64 9.00
CA MET A 332 -8.69 1.50 9.91
C MET A 332 -8.17 2.93 9.83
N ALA A 333 -9.03 3.91 10.11
CA ALA A 333 -8.67 5.32 10.18
C ALA A 333 -9.13 5.94 11.50
N ARG A 334 -8.42 6.96 11.97
CA ARG A 334 -8.78 7.73 13.16
C ARG A 334 -8.60 9.22 12.89
N PRO A 335 -9.70 10.00 12.86
CA PRO A 335 -9.61 11.44 12.96
C PRO A 335 -9.03 11.82 14.33
N ALA A 336 -8.14 12.80 14.37
CA ALA A 336 -7.65 13.40 15.60
C ALA A 336 -8.73 14.29 16.26
N PRO A 337 -8.59 14.62 17.56
CA PRO A 337 -9.43 15.61 18.20
C PRO A 337 -9.43 16.93 17.44
N GLY A 338 -10.61 17.51 17.18
CA GLY A 338 -10.79 18.71 16.35
C GLY A 338 -10.93 18.46 14.84
N ALA A 339 -10.84 17.20 14.39
CA ALA A 339 -11.08 16.78 13.00
C ALA A 339 -12.27 15.81 12.88
N GLU A 340 -13.18 15.80 13.86
CA GLU A 340 -14.32 14.89 13.92
C GLU A 340 -15.30 15.08 12.76
N ASP A 341 -15.33 16.27 12.17
CA ASP A 341 -16.16 16.57 10.99
C ASP A 341 -15.79 15.69 9.78
N LEU A 342 -14.56 15.17 9.73
CA LEU A 342 -14.09 14.25 8.68
C LEU A 342 -14.66 12.83 8.84
N ALA A 343 -15.12 12.44 10.05
CA ALA A 343 -15.48 11.06 10.37
C ALA A 343 -16.58 10.48 9.47
N GLY A 344 -17.55 11.31 9.06
CA GLY A 344 -18.62 10.91 8.15
C GLY A 344 -18.10 10.40 6.82
N MET A 345 -17.12 11.11 6.23
CA MET A 345 -16.52 10.69 4.96
C MET A 345 -15.50 9.56 5.14
N LEU A 346 -14.70 9.60 6.21
CA LEU A 346 -13.67 8.61 6.49
C LEU A 346 -14.25 7.25 6.84
N SER A 347 -15.43 7.18 7.47
CA SER A 347 -16.03 5.90 7.92
C SER A 347 -16.56 5.01 6.80
N ASN A 348 -16.79 5.54 5.59
CA ASN A 348 -17.31 4.76 4.48
C ASN A 348 -16.17 4.23 3.60
N PRO A 349 -15.90 2.90 3.58
CA PRO A 349 -14.81 2.32 2.80
C PRO A 349 -14.95 2.53 1.28
N ARG A 350 -16.15 2.84 0.77
CA ARG A 350 -16.36 3.15 -0.66
C ARG A 350 -15.79 4.52 -1.07
N ASN A 351 -15.53 5.40 -0.11
CA ASN A 351 -14.95 6.72 -0.38
C ASN A 351 -13.44 6.68 -0.59
N TRP A 352 -12.80 5.60 -0.15
CA TRP A 352 -11.35 5.47 -0.14
C TRP A 352 -10.79 4.92 -1.45
N PHE A 353 -9.68 5.51 -1.85
CA PHE A 353 -8.74 4.97 -2.82
C PHE A 353 -7.43 4.61 -2.10
N VAL A 354 -7.13 3.32 -1.99
CA VAL A 354 -5.91 2.80 -1.37
C VAL A 354 -5.29 1.73 -2.27
N THR A 355 -3.98 1.75 -2.42
CA THR A 355 -3.18 0.76 -3.17
C THR A 355 -2.10 0.17 -2.25
N ALA A 356 -1.26 -0.73 -2.78
CA ALA A 356 -0.14 -1.29 -2.02
C ALA A 356 1.04 -0.30 -1.87
N ALA A 357 1.00 0.83 -2.56
CA ALA A 357 1.97 1.91 -2.42
C ALA A 357 1.75 2.76 -1.17
N ASP A 358 0.52 2.77 -0.68
CA ASP A 358 0.16 3.37 0.61
C ASP A 358 0.71 2.51 1.76
N SER A 359 1.19 3.15 2.82
CA SER A 359 1.86 2.49 3.94
C SER A 359 3.09 1.67 3.50
N ASP A 360 3.46 0.71 4.32
CA ASP A 360 4.52 -0.29 4.21
C ASP A 360 4.11 -1.58 3.46
N LEU A 361 2.88 -1.65 2.91
CA LEU A 361 2.32 -2.88 2.33
C LEU A 361 3.17 -3.52 1.22
N SER A 362 3.91 -2.71 0.47
CA SER A 362 4.76 -3.18 -0.62
C SER A 362 6.25 -3.20 -0.27
N PHE A 363 6.64 -2.96 0.98
CA PHE A 363 8.04 -3.06 1.38
C PHE A 363 8.56 -4.50 1.30
N LYS A 364 7.67 -5.48 1.55
CA LYS A 364 7.98 -6.91 1.44
C LYS A 364 7.54 -7.49 0.10
N GLU A 365 8.22 -8.56 -0.30
CA GLU A 365 7.80 -9.37 -1.44
C GLU A 365 6.57 -10.19 -1.09
N LEU A 366 5.79 -10.58 -2.10
CA LEU A 366 4.60 -11.38 -1.89
C LEU A 366 4.88 -12.70 -1.12
N GLY A 367 6.04 -13.32 -1.35
CA GLY A 367 6.43 -14.61 -0.78
C GLY A 367 7.40 -14.56 0.40
N ALA A 368 7.74 -13.37 0.90
CA ALA A 368 8.69 -13.16 2.00
C ALA A 368 8.04 -13.18 3.38
#